data_AF-A0A2W6BJ05-F1
#
_entry.id   AF-A0A2W6BJ05-F1
#
_cell.length_a   1.000
_cell.length_b   1.000
_cell.length_c   1.000
_cell.angle_alpha   90.00
_cell.angle_beta   90.00
_cell.angle_gamma   90.00
#
_symmetry.space_group_name_H-M   'P 1'
#
loop_
_entity.id
_entity.type
_entity.pdbx_description
1 polymer ?
#
loop_
_entity_poly.entity_id
_entity_poly.type
_entity_poly.pdbx_seq_one_letter_code
_entity_poly.pdbx_strand_id
1 'polypeptide(L)'
;MSDEERLERALQRVADDQSPRAETSDLSAEEQRMVRMAQLLRGSAGQDASPAFVEDLHRRLTEQPRHISRRTAVVSGLGALAAAVAAGFGLGRLTEEQGPVQQTALVSDHGRWYAVAQVADLTEGEVRPFTAGAVQGFLFHSQGRVRAVSRVCTHMGCTLVAQPKEQALVCPCHGA
;
A
#
# COMPACT_ATOMS: atom_id res chain seq x y z
N MET A 1 29.03 -27.65 -10.32
CA MET A 1 27.91 -27.00 -11.01
C MET A 1 28.48 -26.05 -12.03
N SER A 2 28.08 -26.18 -13.28
CA SER A 2 28.39 -25.19 -14.31
C SER A 2 27.58 -23.90 -14.07
N ASP A 3 27.95 -22.83 -14.74
CA ASP A 3 27.22 -21.56 -14.67
C ASP A 3 25.85 -21.66 -15.37
N GLU A 4 25.77 -22.46 -16.44
CA GLU A 4 24.52 -22.83 -17.12
C GLU A 4 23.54 -23.54 -16.18
N GLU A 5 24.00 -24.55 -15.43
CA GLU A 5 23.18 -25.27 -14.43
C GLU A 5 22.74 -24.35 -13.26
N ARG A 6 23.48 -23.28 -12.99
CA ARG A 6 23.09 -22.27 -11.99
C ARG A 6 22.02 -21.34 -12.54
N LEU A 7 22.20 -20.87 -13.77
CA LEU A 7 21.22 -20.04 -14.46
C LEU A 7 19.88 -20.77 -14.59
N GLU A 8 19.88 -22.02 -15.05
CA GLU A 8 18.65 -22.81 -15.19
C GLU A 8 17.91 -22.96 -13.86
N ARG A 9 18.63 -23.26 -12.77
CA ARG A 9 18.00 -23.31 -11.43
C ARG A 9 17.51 -21.96 -10.96
N ALA A 10 18.23 -20.88 -11.23
CA ALA A 10 17.76 -19.54 -10.90
C ALA A 10 16.45 -19.24 -11.64
N LEU A 11 16.36 -19.59 -12.93
CA LEU A 11 15.16 -19.42 -13.74
C LEU A 11 14.01 -20.31 -13.25
N GLN A 12 14.27 -21.58 -12.93
CA GLN A 12 13.27 -22.50 -12.39
C GLN A 12 12.72 -22.01 -11.05
N ARG A 13 13.58 -21.50 -10.16
CA ARG A 13 13.14 -20.90 -8.90
C ARG A 13 12.22 -19.71 -9.13
N VAL A 14 12.55 -18.83 -10.08
CA VAL A 14 11.65 -17.71 -10.45
C VAL A 14 10.31 -18.22 -10.99
N ALA A 15 10.32 -19.29 -11.79
CA ALA A 15 9.10 -19.91 -12.31
C ALA A 15 8.24 -20.52 -11.18
N ASP A 16 8.87 -21.05 -10.13
CA ASP A 16 8.24 -21.67 -8.97
C ASP A 16 7.91 -20.67 -7.84
N ASP A 17 7.95 -19.35 -8.10
CA ASP A 17 7.74 -18.27 -7.12
C ASP A 17 8.70 -18.32 -5.91
N GLN A 18 9.89 -18.87 -6.11
CA GLN A 18 10.96 -18.94 -5.12
C GLN A 18 12.06 -17.90 -5.38
N SER A 19 12.69 -17.42 -4.31
CA SER A 19 13.78 -16.45 -4.43
C SER A 19 15.04 -17.10 -5.02
N PRO A 20 15.57 -16.62 -6.17
CA PRO A 20 16.79 -17.18 -6.79
C PRO A 20 18.09 -16.57 -6.21
N ARG A 21 18.02 -15.90 -5.05
CA ARG A 21 19.13 -15.08 -4.52
C ARG A 21 20.41 -15.88 -4.33
N ALA A 22 20.30 -17.11 -3.86
CA ALA A 22 21.45 -17.98 -3.60
C ALA A 22 22.15 -18.41 -4.89
N GLU A 23 21.39 -18.53 -5.98
CA GLU A 23 21.87 -18.98 -7.28
C GLU A 23 22.45 -17.81 -8.09
N THR A 24 21.99 -16.58 -7.83
CA THR A 24 22.37 -15.39 -8.62
C THR A 24 23.71 -14.73 -8.26
N SER A 25 24.29 -15.01 -7.09
CA SER A 25 25.50 -14.31 -6.63
C SER A 25 26.72 -14.56 -7.51
N ASP A 26 26.80 -15.77 -8.07
CA ASP A 26 27.97 -16.26 -8.79
C ASP A 26 27.75 -16.24 -10.32
N LEU A 27 26.60 -15.76 -10.79
CA LEU A 27 26.28 -15.63 -12.21
C LEU A 27 27.00 -14.44 -12.83
N SER A 28 27.29 -14.53 -14.12
CA SER A 28 27.81 -13.40 -14.89
C SER A 28 26.80 -12.24 -14.93
N ALA A 29 27.29 -11.03 -15.23
CA ALA A 29 26.43 -9.85 -15.30
C ALA A 29 25.28 -9.99 -16.32
N GLU A 30 25.51 -10.73 -17.41
CA GLU A 30 24.50 -11.01 -18.43
C GLU A 30 23.43 -11.98 -17.91
N GLU A 31 23.85 -13.07 -17.27
CA GLU A 31 22.94 -14.04 -16.65
C GLU A 31 22.10 -13.41 -15.54
N GLN A 32 22.69 -12.54 -14.73
CA GLN A 32 21.94 -11.76 -13.75
C GLN A 32 20.91 -10.83 -14.41
N ARG A 33 21.19 -10.28 -15.61
CA ARG A 33 20.20 -9.51 -16.38
C ARG A 33 19.06 -10.40 -16.86
N MET A 34 19.36 -11.61 -17.34
CA MET A 34 18.35 -12.59 -17.75
C MET A 34 17.43 -12.98 -16.58
N VAL A 35 17.98 -13.27 -15.41
CA VAL A 35 17.18 -13.58 -14.21
C VAL A 35 16.31 -12.39 -13.79
N ARG A 36 16.83 -11.16 -13.85
CA ARG A 36 16.02 -9.95 -13.59
C ARG A 36 14.89 -9.78 -14.60
N MET A 37 15.15 -10.04 -15.88
CA MET A 37 14.10 -9.98 -16.91
C MET A 37 13.02 -11.04 -16.67
N ALA A 38 13.40 -12.27 -16.32
CA ALA A 38 12.47 -13.33 -15.95
C ALA A 38 11.59 -12.93 -14.76
N GLN A 39 12.15 -12.28 -13.74
CA GLN A 39 11.39 -11.77 -12.59
C GLN A 39 10.36 -10.70 -13.01
N LEU A 40 10.73 -9.77 -13.89
CA LEU A 40 9.82 -8.74 -14.39
C LEU A 40 8.67 -9.36 -15.21
N LEU A 41 8.97 -10.33 -16.08
CA LEU A 41 7.97 -11.06 -16.86
C LEU A 41 7.05 -11.89 -15.97
N ARG A 42 7.60 -12.50 -14.92
CA ARG A 42 6.80 -13.28 -13.97
C ARG A 42 5.81 -12.38 -13.21
N GLY A 43 6.26 -11.19 -12.81
CA GLY A 43 5.45 -10.21 -12.08
C GLY A 43 4.40 -9.48 -12.94
N SER A 44 4.54 -9.47 -14.27
CA SER A 44 3.56 -8.84 -15.18
C SER A 44 2.37 -9.75 -15.51
N ALA A 45 2.53 -11.06 -15.33
CA ALA A 45 1.43 -12.00 -15.44
C ALA A 45 0.55 -11.87 -14.20
N GLY A 46 -0.56 -11.12 -14.33
CA GLY A 46 -1.51 -10.79 -13.27
C GLY A 46 -2.28 -11.99 -12.71
N GLN A 47 -1.57 -12.92 -12.09
CA GLN A 47 -2.11 -14.05 -11.35
C GLN A 47 -2.25 -13.65 -9.88
N ASP A 48 -3.39 -13.97 -9.29
CA ASP A 48 -3.60 -13.77 -7.85
C ASP A 48 -2.65 -14.67 -7.05
N ALA A 49 -2.15 -14.15 -5.93
CA ALA A 49 -1.27 -14.90 -5.05
C ALA A 49 -2.01 -16.13 -4.48
N SER A 50 -1.30 -17.25 -4.33
CA SER A 50 -1.92 -18.47 -3.77
C SER A 50 -2.35 -18.26 -2.31
N PRO A 51 -3.48 -18.84 -1.86
CA PRO A 51 -3.95 -18.69 -0.49
C PRO A 51 -2.94 -19.16 0.57
N ALA A 52 -2.20 -20.24 0.28
CA ALA A 52 -1.16 -20.76 1.17
C ALA A 52 0.00 -19.76 1.36
N PHE A 53 0.39 -19.06 0.29
CA PHE A 53 1.39 -17.99 0.36
C PHE A 53 0.88 -16.80 1.18
N VAL A 54 -0.37 -16.39 0.98
CA VAL A 54 -0.97 -15.26 1.72
C VAL A 54 -0.99 -15.55 3.23
N GLU A 55 -1.37 -16.76 3.63
CA GLU A 55 -1.40 -17.17 5.04
C GLU A 55 0.00 -17.19 5.66
N ASP A 56 0.99 -17.78 4.97
CA ASP A 56 2.38 -17.79 5.43
C ASP A 56 2.95 -16.37 5.55
N LEU A 57 2.64 -15.49 4.59
CA LEU A 57 3.03 -14.09 4.64
C LEU A 57 2.39 -13.36 5.83
N HIS A 58 1.10 -13.57 6.08
CA HIS A 58 0.38 -12.96 7.20
C HIS A 58 1.00 -13.36 8.56
N ARG A 59 1.32 -14.65 8.73
CA ARG A 59 2.04 -15.15 9.91
C ARG A 59 3.37 -14.42 10.10
N ARG A 60 4.22 -14.37 9.07
CA ARG A 60 5.54 -13.70 9.13
C ARG A 60 5.44 -12.22 9.48
N LEU A 61 4.46 -11.50 8.90
CA LEU A 61 4.26 -10.07 9.18
C LEU A 61 3.76 -9.81 10.60
N THR A 62 3.03 -10.76 11.18
CA THR A 62 2.52 -10.67 12.56
C THR A 62 3.62 -10.99 13.57
N GLU A 63 4.52 -11.92 13.24
CA GLU A 63 5.64 -12.34 14.09
C GLU A 63 6.84 -11.36 14.07
N GLN A 64 6.96 -10.51 13.04
CA GLN A 64 8.05 -9.52 12.99
C GLN A 64 7.89 -8.45 14.09
N PRO A 65 8.90 -8.27 14.97
CA PRO A 65 8.85 -7.23 15.99
C PRO A 65 8.84 -5.86 15.32
N ARG A 66 7.78 -5.09 15.55
CA ARG A 66 7.70 -3.70 15.10
C ARG A 66 8.75 -2.89 15.84
N HIS A 67 9.88 -2.61 15.19
CA HIS A 67 10.89 -1.70 15.73
C HIS A 67 10.33 -0.27 15.79
N ILE A 68 9.78 0.10 16.94
CA ILE A 68 9.41 1.49 17.22
C ILE A 68 10.71 2.26 17.46
N SER A 69 11.06 3.14 16.52
CA SER A 69 12.16 4.08 16.73
C SER A 69 11.86 4.95 17.95
N ARG A 70 12.86 5.13 18.83
CA ARG A 70 12.77 5.91 20.08
C ARG A 70 12.26 7.35 19.83
N ARG A 71 12.38 7.88 18.61
CA ARG A 71 11.81 9.18 18.19
C ARG A 71 10.29 9.23 18.21
N THR A 72 9.59 8.14 17.87
CA THR A 72 8.13 8.11 17.83
C THR A 72 7.52 8.14 19.24
N ALA A 73 8.19 7.52 20.22
CA ALA A 73 7.75 7.50 21.61
C ALA A 73 7.79 8.88 22.30
N VAL A 74 8.74 9.75 21.90
CA VAL A 74 8.87 11.11 22.47
C VAL A 74 7.77 12.03 21.94
N VAL A 75 7.36 11.89 20.68
CA VAL A 75 6.30 12.71 20.07
C VAL A 75 4.92 12.38 20.64
N SER A 76 4.65 11.10 20.97
CA SER A 76 3.39 10.70 21.62
C SER A 76 3.28 11.12 23.09
N GLY A 77 4.38 11.45 23.76
CA GLY A 77 4.39 11.83 25.18
C GLY A 77 3.90 13.25 25.47
N LEU A 78 3.88 14.14 24.48
CA LEU A 78 3.49 15.55 24.64
C LEU A 78 1.98 15.82 24.44
N GLY A 79 1.20 14.83 23.96
CA GLY A 79 -0.22 15.01 23.65
C GLY A 79 -1.20 14.75 24.80
N ALA A 80 -0.73 14.33 25.99
CA ALA A 80 -1.61 13.82 27.05
C ALA A 80 -2.15 14.88 28.04
N LEU A 81 -1.95 16.18 27.80
CA LEU A 81 -2.30 17.24 28.78
C LEU A 81 -3.50 18.15 28.44
N ALA A 82 -4.30 17.85 27.41
CA ALA A 82 -5.47 18.68 27.11
C ALA A 82 -6.71 17.87 26.74
N ALA A 83 -7.46 17.41 27.74
CA ALA A 83 -8.84 16.96 27.54
C ALA A 83 -9.68 17.25 28.78
N ALA A 84 -10.19 18.49 28.88
CA ALA A 84 -11.28 18.85 29.77
C ALA A 84 -12.29 19.72 29.00
N VAL A 85 -13.54 19.25 28.95
CA VAL A 85 -14.80 19.96 28.61
C VAL A 85 -14.94 20.28 27.09
N ALA A 86 -16.02 19.97 26.34
CA ALA A 86 -17.44 20.01 26.64
C ALA A 86 -18.27 19.05 25.75
N ALA A 87 -19.45 18.70 26.25
CA ALA A 87 -20.54 17.99 25.59
C ALA A 87 -21.30 18.86 24.56
N GLY A 88 -22.03 18.22 23.63
CA GLY A 88 -23.16 18.88 22.95
C GLY A 88 -23.53 18.36 21.55
N PHE A 89 -24.52 17.47 21.51
CA PHE A 89 -25.66 17.37 20.56
C PHE A 89 -25.57 17.76 19.08
N GLY A 90 -26.17 16.93 18.22
CA GLY A 90 -26.79 17.38 16.97
C GLY A 90 -27.25 16.27 16.00
N LEU A 91 -28.46 15.75 16.20
CA LEU A 91 -29.20 14.93 15.23
C LEU A 91 -29.63 15.76 14.00
N GLY A 92 -29.51 15.21 12.80
CA GLY A 92 -30.13 15.77 11.58
C GLY A 92 -29.98 14.87 10.35
N ARG A 93 -31.02 14.08 10.06
CA ARG A 93 -31.24 13.34 8.79
C ARG A 93 -31.32 14.34 7.62
N LEU A 94 -31.02 14.00 6.36
CA LEU A 94 -31.83 13.16 5.47
C LEU A 94 -30.99 12.71 4.25
N THR A 95 -31.30 11.49 3.83
CA THR A 95 -30.84 10.76 2.65
C THR A 95 -31.20 11.46 1.34
N GLU A 96 -30.25 11.53 0.40
CA GLU A 96 -30.55 11.64 -1.02
C GLU A 96 -29.63 10.70 -1.82
N GLU A 97 -30.23 9.68 -2.41
CA GLU A 97 -29.57 8.64 -3.21
C GLU A 97 -29.24 9.14 -4.62
N GLN A 98 -28.01 8.88 -5.08
CA GLN A 98 -27.66 8.89 -6.51
C GLN A 98 -26.72 7.72 -6.86
N GLY A 99 -27.33 6.67 -7.44
CA GLY A 99 -26.76 5.73 -8.44
C GLY A 99 -25.72 4.71 -7.97
N PRO A 100 -25.98 3.38 -8.04
CA PRO A 100 -24.95 2.40 -7.74
C PRO A 100 -23.95 2.34 -8.90
N VAL A 101 -22.76 2.91 -8.69
CA VAL A 101 -21.57 2.19 -9.11
C VAL A 101 -21.53 1.00 -8.16
N GLN A 102 -21.70 -0.23 -8.65
CA GLN A 102 -21.37 -1.43 -7.86
C GLN A 102 -19.85 -1.41 -7.59
N GLN A 103 -19.45 -0.57 -6.64
CA GLN A 103 -18.27 -0.79 -5.85
C GLN A 103 -18.68 -1.93 -4.94
N THR A 104 -18.38 -3.16 -5.34
CA THR A 104 -18.41 -4.28 -4.40
C THR A 104 -17.61 -3.80 -3.21
N ALA A 105 -18.28 -3.56 -2.08
CA ALA A 105 -17.59 -3.16 -0.88
C ALA A 105 -16.54 -4.24 -0.65
N LEU A 106 -15.27 -3.84 -0.56
CA LEU A 106 -14.21 -4.74 -0.15
C LEU A 106 -14.49 -5.07 1.33
N VAL A 107 -15.43 -5.98 1.56
CA VAL A 107 -15.75 -6.53 2.86
C VAL A 107 -14.66 -7.55 3.12
N SER A 108 -13.54 -7.10 3.68
CA SER A 108 -12.58 -8.03 4.24
C SER A 108 -13.16 -8.54 5.56
N ASP A 109 -13.31 -9.85 5.71
CA ASP A 109 -13.74 -10.50 6.96
C ASP A 109 -12.80 -10.20 8.15
N HIS A 110 -11.62 -9.64 7.86
CA HIS A 110 -10.57 -9.28 8.82
C HIS A 110 -10.14 -7.81 8.75
N GLY A 111 -10.99 -6.94 8.20
CA GLY A 111 -10.73 -5.50 8.12
C GLY A 111 -10.73 -4.84 9.48
N ARG A 112 -9.91 -3.81 9.67
CA ARG A 112 -9.97 -2.94 10.85
C ARG A 112 -10.09 -1.49 10.45
N TRP A 113 -10.85 -0.73 11.24
CA TRP A 113 -10.99 0.70 11.06
C TRP A 113 -9.79 1.43 11.66
N TYR A 114 -9.26 2.39 10.90
CA TYR A 114 -8.22 3.31 11.34
C TYR A 114 -8.76 4.74 11.26
N ALA A 115 -8.63 5.50 12.34
CA ALA A 115 -8.83 6.95 12.29
C ALA A 115 -7.63 7.57 11.59
N VAL A 116 -7.87 8.25 10.46
CA VAL A 116 -6.80 8.79 9.60
C VAL A 116 -6.84 10.31 9.46
N ALA A 117 -8.01 10.94 9.65
CA ALA A 117 -8.20 12.38 9.67
C ALA A 117 -9.57 12.72 10.27
N GLN A 118 -9.75 13.97 10.69
CA GLN A 118 -11.09 14.53 10.93
C GLN A 118 -11.66 15.08 9.62
N VAL A 119 -12.95 14.89 9.40
CA VAL A 119 -13.64 15.42 8.19
C VAL A 119 -13.59 16.95 8.15
N ALA A 120 -13.70 17.61 9.31
CA ALA A 120 -13.64 19.07 9.42
C ALA A 120 -12.28 19.65 8.97
N ASP A 121 -11.20 18.88 9.03
CA ASP A 121 -9.87 19.32 8.62
C ASP A 121 -9.65 19.16 7.11
N LEU A 122 -10.50 18.42 6.40
CA LEU A 122 -10.40 18.18 4.96
C LEU A 122 -11.26 19.19 4.22
N THR A 123 -10.64 20.23 3.68
CA THR A 123 -11.37 21.25 2.91
C THR A 123 -11.67 20.76 1.49
N GLU A 124 -12.72 21.29 0.85
CA GLU A 124 -13.06 20.92 -0.53
C GLU A 124 -11.88 21.18 -1.48
N GLY A 125 -11.51 20.19 -2.30
CA GLY A 125 -10.34 20.21 -3.17
C GLY A 125 -9.02 19.80 -2.51
N GLU A 126 -9.01 19.52 -1.20
CA GLU A 126 -7.81 19.11 -0.50
C GLU A 126 -7.41 17.67 -0.78
N VAL A 127 -6.09 17.45 -0.91
CA VAL A 127 -5.46 16.13 -0.96
C VAL A 127 -4.56 15.95 0.27
N ARG A 128 -4.87 14.96 1.11
CA ARG A 128 -4.12 14.69 2.35
C ARG A 128 -3.56 13.27 2.40
N PRO A 129 -2.25 13.07 2.58
CA PRO A 129 -1.69 11.73 2.75
C PRO A 129 -2.13 11.11 4.08
N PHE A 130 -2.31 9.78 4.11
CA PHE A 130 -2.57 9.03 5.33
C PHE A 130 -1.85 7.67 5.33
N THR A 131 -1.77 7.08 6.53
CA THR A 131 -1.32 5.70 6.74
C THR A 131 -2.35 4.97 7.61
N ALA A 132 -2.79 3.79 7.18
CA ALA A 132 -3.70 2.91 7.89
C ALA A 132 -3.07 1.51 8.00
N GLY A 133 -2.36 1.26 9.11
CA GLY A 133 -1.55 0.05 9.26
C GLY A 133 -0.39 0.04 8.26
N ALA A 134 -0.36 -0.97 7.38
CA ALA A 134 0.64 -1.09 6.31
C ALA A 134 0.23 -0.37 5.01
N VAL A 135 -1.01 0.12 4.92
CA VAL A 135 -1.53 0.79 3.73
C VAL A 135 -1.23 2.28 3.80
N GLN A 136 -0.70 2.84 2.71
CA GLN A 136 -0.52 4.28 2.53
C GLN A 136 -1.45 4.77 1.42
N GLY A 137 -2.05 5.94 1.62
CA GLY A 137 -3.02 6.48 0.67
C GLY A 137 -3.12 8.00 0.71
N PHE A 138 -4.05 8.51 -0.09
CA PHE A 138 -4.47 9.91 -0.09
C PHE A 138 -5.97 10.00 0.15
N LEU A 139 -6.37 10.95 0.98
CA LEU A 139 -7.74 11.42 1.13
C LEU A 139 -7.98 12.57 0.15
N PHE A 140 -9.10 12.52 -0.55
CA PHE A 140 -9.62 13.55 -1.43
C PHE A 140 -10.96 14.01 -0.91
N HIS A 141 -11.15 15.32 -0.74
CA HIS A 141 -12.47 15.87 -0.53
C HIS A 141 -12.92 16.55 -1.82
N SER A 142 -13.94 15.99 -2.47
CA SER A 142 -14.49 16.55 -3.69
C SER A 142 -15.99 16.32 -3.77
N GLN A 143 -16.73 17.33 -4.20
CA GLN A 143 -18.18 17.34 -4.33
C GLN A 143 -18.86 16.96 -3.00
N GLY A 144 -18.33 17.47 -1.88
CA GLY A 144 -18.85 17.16 -0.54
C GLY A 144 -18.64 15.70 -0.09
N ARG A 145 -17.81 14.93 -0.79
CA ARG A 145 -17.51 13.52 -0.46
C ARG A 145 -16.03 13.34 -0.21
N VAL A 146 -15.70 12.65 0.89
CA VAL A 146 -14.35 12.18 1.16
C VAL A 146 -14.15 10.82 0.48
N ARG A 147 -13.09 10.70 -0.31
CA ARG A 147 -12.65 9.46 -0.96
C ARG A 147 -11.22 9.14 -0.54
N ALA A 148 -10.90 7.86 -0.44
CA ALA A 148 -9.55 7.39 -0.18
C ALA A 148 -9.05 6.57 -1.38
N VAL A 149 -7.81 6.79 -1.79
CA VAL A 149 -7.15 6.02 -2.86
C VAL A 149 -5.76 5.58 -2.40
N SER A 150 -5.28 4.47 -2.95
CA SER A 150 -3.93 3.96 -2.67
C SER A 150 -2.87 4.94 -3.13
N ARG A 151 -1.76 5.04 -2.39
CA ARG A 151 -0.56 5.78 -2.80
C ARG A 151 0.34 4.97 -3.75
N VAL A 152 -0.03 3.72 -4.03
CA VAL A 152 0.73 2.81 -4.89
C VAL A 152 0.21 2.92 -6.31
N CYS A 153 1.09 3.28 -7.24
CA CYS A 153 0.78 3.29 -8.66
C CYS A 153 0.45 1.88 -9.15
N THR A 154 -0.70 1.71 -9.82
CA THR A 154 -1.15 0.42 -10.35
C THR A 154 -0.30 -0.10 -11.50
N HIS A 155 0.59 0.72 -12.09
CA HIS A 155 1.48 0.30 -13.16
C HIS A 155 2.63 -0.58 -12.65
N MET A 156 3.51 -0.02 -11.80
CA MET A 156 4.73 -0.70 -11.31
C MET A 156 4.95 -0.53 -9.81
N GLY A 157 3.92 -0.11 -9.07
CA GLY A 157 4.00 0.02 -7.61
C GLY A 157 4.80 1.22 -7.11
N CYS A 158 5.19 2.16 -7.97
CA CYS A 158 5.87 3.41 -7.55
C CYS A 158 4.99 4.18 -6.55
N THR A 159 5.60 4.81 -5.54
CA THR A 159 4.91 5.70 -4.60
C THR A 159 4.51 7.00 -5.31
N LEU A 160 3.20 7.26 -5.40
CA LEU A 160 2.64 8.46 -6.01
C LEU A 160 2.96 9.72 -5.18
N VAL A 161 3.07 10.84 -5.88
CA VAL A 161 3.21 12.19 -5.30
C VAL A 161 1.94 12.98 -5.59
N ALA A 162 1.36 13.60 -4.57
CA ALA A 162 0.22 14.49 -4.77
C ALA A 162 0.69 15.83 -5.38
N GLN A 163 -0.04 16.30 -6.38
CA GLN A 163 0.07 17.64 -6.95
C GLN A 163 -1.23 18.41 -6.67
N PRO A 164 -1.37 19.07 -5.51
CA PRO A 164 -2.64 19.65 -5.08
C PRO A 164 -3.19 20.72 -6.03
N LYS A 165 -2.30 21.49 -6.67
CA LYS A 165 -2.70 22.54 -7.64
C LYS A 165 -3.40 21.97 -8.87
N GLU A 166 -3.05 20.74 -9.25
CA GLU A 166 -3.57 20.05 -10.43
C GLU A 166 -4.62 19.01 -10.05
N GLN A 167 -4.89 18.86 -8.74
CA GLN A 167 -5.73 17.79 -8.17
C GLN A 167 -5.33 16.40 -8.68
N ALA A 168 -4.04 16.20 -8.93
CA ALA A 168 -3.50 15.01 -9.55
C ALA A 168 -2.62 14.19 -8.58
N LEU A 169 -2.56 12.88 -8.81
CA LEU A 169 -1.52 12.01 -8.27
C LEU A 169 -0.58 11.68 -9.40
N VAL A 170 0.70 11.96 -9.22
CA VAL A 170 1.69 11.80 -10.28
C VAL A 170 2.70 10.75 -9.88
N CYS A 171 2.84 9.75 -10.75
CA CYS A 171 3.88 8.76 -10.66
C CYS A 171 5.22 9.37 -11.09
N PRO A 172 6.27 9.34 -10.25
CA PRO A 172 7.58 9.91 -10.59
C PRO A 172 8.29 9.13 -11.72
N CYS A 173 7.75 7.98 -12.10
CA CYS A 173 8.33 7.08 -13.09
C CYS A 173 8.08 7.59 -14.53
N HIS A 174 6.85 7.98 -14.87
CA HIS A 174 6.52 8.55 -16.20
C HIS A 174 5.29 9.47 -16.24
N GLY A 175 4.78 9.90 -15.08
CA GLY A 175 3.72 10.91 -15.01
C GLY A 175 2.29 10.39 -15.18
N ALA A 176 2.06 9.08 -15.16
CA ALA A 176 0.72 8.51 -14.98
C ALA A 176 0.08 8.88 -13.64
#